data_AF-A0A084FYR9-F1
#
_entry.id   AF-A0A084FYR9-F1
#
_cell.length_a   1.000
_cell.length_b   1.000
_cell.length_c   1.000
_cell.angle_alpha   90.00
_cell.angle_beta   90.00
_cell.angle_gamma   90.00
#
_symmetry.space_group_name_H-M   'P 1'
#
loop_
_entity.id
_entity.type
_entity.pdbx_description
1 polymer ?
#
loop_
_entity_poly.entity_id
_entity_poly.type
_entity_poly.pdbx_seq_one_letter_code
_entity_poly.pdbx_strand_id
1 'polypeptide(L)'
;MSPDLALQFCPGDGSLEIEHIYDYEPGGHHPVRLGDTFGDAGRYRVIHKLGSGGFATVWLCQDMTVTETPGYWALKIVVAARRRI
;
A
#
# COMPACT_ATOMS: atom_id res chain seq x y z
N MET A 1 7.24 -26.11 -1.67
CA MET A 1 6.23 -25.68 -2.66
C MET A 1 4.96 -25.40 -1.88
N SER A 2 4.88 -24.23 -1.23
CA SER A 2 3.75 -23.85 -0.36
C SER A 2 2.69 -23.13 -1.20
N PRO A 3 1.41 -23.50 -1.11
CA PRO A 3 0.32 -22.81 -1.79
C PRO A 3 -0.13 -21.63 -0.94
N ASP A 4 0.67 -20.58 -0.86
CA ASP A 4 0.32 -19.34 -0.15
C ASP A 4 -0.59 -18.43 -0.99
N LEU A 5 -1.34 -19.01 -1.93
CA LEU A 5 -2.37 -18.33 -2.71
C LEU A 5 -3.68 -18.26 -1.90
N ALA A 6 -3.62 -17.73 -0.69
CA ALA A 6 -4.77 -17.19 -0.01
C ALA A 6 -4.75 -15.66 -0.16
N LEU A 7 -4.89 -15.20 -1.40
CA LEU A 7 -5.59 -13.94 -1.65
C LEU A 7 -7.00 -14.15 -1.09
N GLN A 8 -7.17 -13.83 0.18
CA GLN A 8 -8.44 -13.95 0.86
C GLN A 8 -9.40 -12.95 0.23
N PHE A 9 -10.17 -13.45 -0.74
CA PHE A 9 -11.34 -12.80 -1.30
C PHE A 9 -12.36 -12.67 -0.16
N CYS A 10 -12.40 -11.52 0.51
CA CYS A 10 -13.54 -11.17 1.35
C CYS A 10 -14.69 -10.83 0.40
N PRO A 11 -15.84 -11.52 0.43
CA PRO A 11 -16.98 -11.17 -0.41
C PRO A 11 -17.57 -9.86 0.16
N GLY A 12 -17.09 -8.74 -0.36
CA GLY A 12 -17.56 -7.40 -0.07
C GLY A 12 -18.66 -6.99 -1.04
N ASP A 13 -19.75 -6.51 -0.46
CA ASP A 13 -21.00 -5.94 -0.96
C ASP A 13 -21.00 -5.02 -2.20
N GLY A 14 -20.35 -5.36 -3.32
CA GLY A 14 -20.57 -4.66 -4.60
C GLY A 14 -20.18 -3.17 -4.61
N SER A 15 -19.59 -2.65 -3.53
CA SER A 15 -18.80 -1.43 -3.55
C SER A 15 -17.45 -1.80 -4.19
N LEU A 16 -17.12 -1.16 -5.31
CA LEU A 16 -15.83 -1.32 -5.97
C LEU A 16 -14.72 -1.19 -4.91
N GLU A 17 -13.67 -2.02 -4.98
CA GLU A 17 -12.53 -2.13 -4.04
C GLU A 17 -11.66 -0.85 -3.89
N ILE A 18 -12.25 0.31 -4.19
CA ILE A 18 -11.67 1.64 -4.28
C ILE A 18 -12.09 2.42 -3.04
N GLU A 19 -11.10 2.96 -2.32
CA GLU A 19 -11.30 3.83 -1.16
C GLU A 19 -12.17 5.05 -1.49
N HIS A 20 -12.90 5.57 -0.49
CA HIS A 20 -13.61 6.82 -0.68
C HIS A 20 -12.62 7.99 -0.70
N ILE A 21 -12.81 8.93 -1.63
CA ILE A 21 -11.94 10.12 -1.75
C ILE A 21 -11.86 10.93 -0.44
N TYR A 22 -12.93 10.90 0.36
CA TYR A 22 -13.01 11.61 1.64
C TYR A 22 -12.18 10.97 2.75
N ASP A 23 -11.70 9.75 2.57
CA ASP A 23 -10.85 9.08 3.54
C ASP A 23 -9.40 9.62 3.48
N TYR A 24 -9.04 10.41 2.45
CA TYR A 24 -7.73 11.07 2.31
C TYR A 24 -7.69 12.42 3.06
N GLU A 25 -7.86 12.37 4.38
CA GLU A 25 -7.81 13.53 5.27
C GLU A 25 -6.75 13.35 6.38
N PRO A 26 -6.38 14.41 7.13
CA PRO A 26 -5.58 14.24 8.33
C PRO A 26 -6.20 13.22 9.31
N GLY A 27 -5.47 12.14 9.63
CA GLY A 27 -5.98 11.03 10.42
C GLY A 27 -6.68 9.93 9.60
N GLY A 28 -6.61 10.00 8.27
CA GLY A 28 -7.13 9.03 7.31
C GLY A 28 -6.02 8.34 6.49
N HIS A 29 -6.34 7.98 5.25
CA HIS A 29 -5.40 7.41 4.28
C HIS A 29 -4.34 8.43 3.85
N HIS A 30 -3.11 7.96 3.67
CA HIS A 30 -2.03 8.76 3.14
C HIS A 30 -2.10 8.80 1.61
N PRO A 31 -2.03 9.97 0.96
CA PRO A 31 -1.96 10.06 -0.50
C PRO A 31 -0.61 9.54 -1.00
N VAL A 32 -0.63 8.63 -1.97
CA VAL A 32 0.57 8.00 -2.57
C VAL A 32 0.51 8.13 -4.08
N ARG A 33 1.64 8.49 -4.69
CA ARG A 33 1.82 8.62 -6.14
C ARG A 33 2.82 7.59 -6.66
N LEU A 34 2.68 7.24 -7.94
CA LEU A 34 3.68 6.42 -8.61
C LEU A 34 5.01 7.17 -8.64
N GLY A 35 6.09 6.49 -8.27
CA GLY A 35 7.42 7.06 -8.16
C GLY A 35 7.77 7.65 -6.79
N ASP A 36 6.81 7.77 -5.86
CA ASP A 36 7.13 8.12 -4.47
C ASP A 36 8.13 7.11 -3.88
N THR A 37 9.02 7.59 -3.01
CA THR A 37 10.05 6.76 -2.36
C THR A 37 9.86 6.76 -0.85
N PHE A 38 9.85 5.57 -0.25
CA PHE A 38 9.72 5.36 1.18
C PHE A 38 10.91 4.57 1.75
N GLY A 39 11.04 4.60 3.09
CA GLY A 39 12.11 3.93 3.82
C GLY A 39 13.43 4.70 3.80
N ASP A 40 14.45 4.10 4.41
CA ASP A 40 15.77 4.72 4.56
C ASP A 40 16.36 5.09 3.21
N ALA A 41 16.78 6.35 3.09
CA ALA A 41 17.34 6.94 1.86
C ALA A 41 16.49 6.71 0.58
N GLY A 42 15.17 6.50 0.71
CA GLY A 42 14.27 6.31 -0.42
C GLY A 42 14.35 4.92 -1.07
N ARG A 43 14.72 3.90 -0.30
CA ARG A 43 14.89 2.50 -0.76
C ARG A 43 13.70 1.95 -1.56
N TYR A 44 12.47 2.25 -1.20
CA TYR A 44 11.28 1.63 -1.79
C TYR A 44 10.55 2.60 -2.71
N ARG A 45 10.70 2.42 -4.02
CA ARG A 45 10.02 3.24 -5.04
C ARG A 45 8.67 2.62 -5.42
N VAL A 46 7.59 3.37 -5.31
CA VAL A 46 6.23 2.92 -5.67
C VAL A 46 6.08 2.73 -7.18
N ILE A 47 5.56 1.58 -7.60
CA ILE A 47 5.32 1.20 -9.00
C ILE A 47 3.83 1.02 -9.30
N HIS A 48 3.07 0.38 -8.40
CA HIS A 48 1.66 0.09 -8.64
C HIS A 48 0.88 -0.08 -7.33
N LYS A 49 -0.43 0.18 -7.34
CA LYS A 49 -1.30 -0.14 -6.21
C LYS A 49 -1.70 -1.61 -6.30
N LEU A 50 -1.51 -2.37 -5.23
CA LEU A 50 -1.90 -3.79 -5.16
C LEU A 50 -3.29 -3.98 -4.57
N GLY A 51 -3.73 -3.06 -3.72
CA GLY A 51 -5.07 -3.12 -3.15
C GLY A 51 -5.29 -2.11 -2.04
N SER A 52 -6.50 -2.11 -1.53
CA SER A 52 -6.93 -1.24 -0.44
C SER A 52 -7.98 -1.89 0.42
N GLY A 53 -8.02 -1.49 1.68
CA GLY A 53 -9.10 -1.81 2.62
C GLY A 53 -9.16 -0.75 3.70
N GLY A 54 -10.20 -0.78 4.53
CA GLY A 54 -10.50 0.30 5.49
C GLY A 54 -9.40 0.64 6.51
N PHE A 55 -8.33 -0.15 6.61
CA PHE A 55 -7.24 0.07 7.56
C PHE A 55 -5.90 0.43 6.89
N ALA A 56 -5.73 0.15 5.59
CA ALA A 56 -4.47 0.33 4.91
C ALA A 56 -4.59 0.27 3.39
N THR A 57 -3.60 0.86 2.73
CA THR A 57 -3.35 0.69 1.30
C THR A 57 -2.09 -0.15 1.10
N VAL A 58 -2.05 -0.97 0.04
CA VAL A 58 -0.91 -1.85 -0.26
C VAL A 58 -0.37 -1.53 -1.65
N TRP A 59 0.94 -1.34 -1.74
CA TRP A 59 1.63 -0.87 -2.95
C TRP A 59 2.79 -1.79 -3.32
N LEU A 60 2.90 -2.10 -4.61
CA LEU A 60 4.07 -2.72 -5.20
C LEU A 60 5.19 -1.68 -5.27
N CYS A 61 6.32 -1.98 -4.67
CA CYS A 61 7.50 -1.14 -4.69
C CYS A 61 8.71 -1.91 -5.23
N GLN A 62 9.61 -1.20 -5.90
CA GLN A 62 10.93 -1.69 -6.25
C GLN A 62 11.93 -1.29 -5.17
N ASP A 63 12.78 -2.24 -4.79
CA ASP A 63 13.95 -2.01 -3.95
C ASP A 63 15.07 -1.38 -4.79
N MET A 64 15.43 -0.15 -4.45
CA MET A 64 16.44 0.65 -5.12
C MET A 64 17.86 0.36 -4.62
N THR A 65 18.04 -0.51 -3.61
CA THR A 65 19.38 -0.85 -3.06
C THR A 65 20.13 -1.90 -3.88
N VAL A 66 19.43 -2.70 -4.68
CA VAL A 66 20.03 -3.76 -5.50
C VAL A 66 19.94 -3.36 -6.97
N THR A 67 21.10 -3.26 -7.63
CA THR A 67 21.18 -2.76 -9.01
C THR A 67 21.21 -3.87 -10.07
N GLU A 68 21.55 -5.10 -9.68
CA GLU A 68 21.71 -6.22 -10.62
C GLU A 68 20.37 -6.87 -10.97
N THR A 69 19.59 -7.22 -9.95
CA THR A 69 18.23 -7.74 -10.12
C THR A 69 17.26 -6.90 -9.27
N PRO A 70 16.25 -6.25 -9.87
CA PRO A 70 15.32 -5.42 -9.14
C PRO A 70 14.45 -6.30 -8.23
N GLY A 71 14.59 -6.12 -6.92
CA GLY A 71 13.72 -6.74 -5.92
C GLY A 71 12.37 -6.02 -5.83
N TYR A 72 11.29 -6.76 -5.62
CA TYR A 72 9.95 -6.21 -5.46
C TYR A 72 9.39 -6.51 -4.08
N TRP A 73 8.70 -5.54 -3.50
CA TRP A 73 8.14 -5.60 -2.15
C TRP A 73 6.72 -5.05 -2.13
N ALA A 74 5.90 -5.58 -1.22
CA ALA A 74 4.61 -4.99 -0.88
C ALA A 74 4.80 -4.02 0.30
N LEU A 75 4.54 -2.74 0.08
CA LEU A 75 4.53 -1.70 1.12
C LEU A 75 3.09 -1.50 1.60
N LYS A 76 2.84 -1.77 2.88
CA LYS A 76 1.55 -1.51 3.52
C LYS A 76 1.60 -0.18 4.26
N ILE A 77 0.74 0.76 3.84
CA ILE A 77 0.63 2.09 4.44
C ILE A 77 -0.67 2.12 5.24
N VAL A 78 -0.54 2.13 6.56
CA VAL A 78 -1.68 2.13 7.49
C VAL A 78 -2.31 3.51 7.59
N VAL A 79 -3.64 3.54 7.81
CA VAL A 79 -4.37 4.76 8.14
C VAL A 79 -3.74 5.43 9.36
N ALA A 80 -3.60 6.76 9.30
CA ALA A 80 -3.01 7.52 10.40
C ALA A 80 -3.89 7.44 11.65
N ALA A 81 -3.28 7.27 12.82
CA ALA A 81 -4.03 7.34 14.07
C ALA A 81 -4.56 8.76 14.29
N ARG A 82 -5.86 8.92 14.54
CA ARG A 82 -6.40 10.18 15.06
C ARG A 82 -5.76 10.44 16.43
N ARG A 83 -5.01 11.54 16.54
CA ARG A 83 -4.49 12.02 17.83
C ARG A 83 -5.67 12.17 18.78
N ARG A 84 -5.66 11.43 19.89
CA ARG A 84 -6.56 11.69 21.02
C ARG A 84 -6.07 12.97 21.70
N ILE A 85 -6.98 13.92 21.84
CA ILE A 85 -6.78 15.16 22.61
C ILE A 85 -6.89 14.81 24.10
#